data_AF-A0A6N9UGW9-F1
#
_entry.id   AF-A0A6N9UGW9-F1
#
_cell.length_a   1.000
_cell.length_b   1.000
_cell.length_c   1.000
_cell.angle_alpha   90.00
_cell.angle_beta   90.00
_cell.angle_gamma   90.00
#
_symmetry.space_group_name_H-M   'P 1'
#
loop_
_entity.id
_entity.type
_entity.pdbx_description
1 polymer ?
#
loop_
_entity_poly.entity_id
_entity_poly.type
_entity_poly.pdbx_seq_one_letter_code
_entity_poly.pdbx_strand_id
1 'polypeptide(L)'
;MSWLNVKHAMDLSPWIRIPLMWPEPGLEGVEEARTPEAWARYFAERIWEDFASEKPAPGEVDLLTNMLLMFAVRAPAAYPGFEVFLHLPHPREIPLPAYVDLVEIEEGENRETALRELTHADASYTVERPVVEDFHSPHLGTGLRVLRYYQDEDSNEVHVGLRYAWRYEKGTEAADVLIILADPDAGRILRALDDIDAFARTVRISPDDEADDWKAGG
;
A
#
# COMPACT_ATOMS: atom_id res chain seq x y z
N MET A 1 -24.79 7.29 7.84
CA MET A 1 -24.04 6.51 6.84
C MET A 1 -22.82 6.01 7.57
N SER A 2 -22.67 4.68 7.65
CA SER A 2 -21.48 4.03 8.19
C SER A 2 -20.37 4.24 7.16
N TRP A 3 -19.26 4.87 7.55
CA TRP A 3 -18.13 5.05 6.64
C TRP A 3 -17.30 3.78 6.77
N LEU A 4 -17.19 3.03 5.67
CA LEU A 4 -16.32 1.87 5.63
C LEU A 4 -14.88 2.40 5.67
N ASN A 5 -14.06 1.85 6.57
CA ASN A 5 -12.63 2.14 6.60
C ASN A 5 -11.84 0.89 6.26
N VAL A 6 -10.81 1.05 5.43
CA VAL A 6 -9.79 0.02 5.26
C VAL A 6 -9.02 -0.06 6.57
N LYS A 7 -8.88 -1.26 7.12
CA LYS A 7 -7.93 -1.57 8.17
C LYS A 7 -6.89 -2.54 7.62
N HIS A 8 -5.66 -2.34 8.03
CA HIS A 8 -4.53 -3.21 7.75
C HIS A 8 -3.84 -3.55 9.08
N ALA A 9 -3.04 -4.60 9.12
CA ALA A 9 -2.21 -4.84 10.30
C ALA A 9 -1.10 -3.79 10.36
N MET A 10 -1.02 -3.03 11.45
CA MET A 10 -0.01 -1.98 11.62
C MET A 10 1.38 -2.53 11.98
N ASP A 11 1.47 -3.79 12.41
CA ASP A 11 2.69 -4.44 12.91
C ASP A 11 3.40 -5.32 11.86
N LEU A 12 3.06 -5.17 10.58
CA LEU A 12 3.68 -5.94 9.51
C LEU A 12 5.03 -5.36 9.15
N SER A 13 6.09 -5.65 9.89
CA SER A 13 7.44 -5.52 9.33
C SER A 13 7.49 -6.35 8.02
N PRO A 14 7.92 -5.79 6.87
CA PRO A 14 8.70 -4.55 6.73
C PRO A 14 7.93 -3.37 6.10
N TRP A 15 6.69 -3.11 6.52
CA TRP A 15 5.81 -2.07 5.99
C TRP A 15 5.72 -0.85 6.91
N ILE A 16 5.76 0.34 6.31
CA ILE A 16 5.69 1.63 7.02
C ILE A 16 4.52 2.44 6.44
N ARG A 17 3.55 2.84 7.27
CA ARG A 17 2.46 3.73 6.83
C ARG A 17 2.94 5.19 6.76
N ILE A 18 2.60 5.86 5.68
CA ILE A 18 2.76 7.31 5.54
C ILE A 18 1.45 8.01 5.94
N PRO A 19 1.47 8.93 6.92
CA PRO A 19 0.35 9.81 7.19
C PRO A 19 -0.01 10.67 5.96
N LEU A 20 -1.30 10.74 5.63
CA LEU A 20 -1.79 11.52 4.49
C LEU A 20 -1.84 13.03 4.78
N MET A 21 -1.75 13.41 6.04
CA MET A 21 -1.77 14.80 6.47
C MET A 21 -0.96 15.01 7.75
N TRP A 22 -0.49 16.24 7.93
CA TRP A 22 0.43 16.63 8.99
C TRP A 22 -0.07 17.92 9.68
N PRO A 23 -0.11 18.00 11.02
CA PRO A 23 0.00 16.87 11.95
C PRO A 23 -1.10 15.84 11.68
N GLU A 24 -0.85 14.59 12.01
CA GLU A 24 -1.86 13.54 11.86
C GLU A 24 -3.03 13.77 12.85
N PRO A 25 -4.30 13.75 12.37
CA PRO A 25 -5.46 13.93 13.23
C PRO A 25 -5.50 12.93 14.38
N GLY A 26 -5.70 13.43 15.59
CA GLY A 26 -5.73 12.62 16.81
C GLY A 26 -4.36 12.26 17.36
N LEU A 27 -3.26 12.60 16.67
CA LEU A 27 -1.88 12.38 17.11
C LEU A 27 -1.10 13.71 17.21
N GLU A 28 -1.77 14.85 17.39
CA GLU A 28 -1.13 16.17 17.41
C GLU A 28 -0.13 16.34 18.56
N GLY A 29 -0.25 15.53 19.61
CA GLY A 29 0.68 15.48 20.74
C GLY A 29 1.86 14.51 20.57
N VAL A 30 1.91 13.74 19.49
CA VAL A 30 2.95 12.75 19.18
C VAL A 30 3.97 13.39 18.25
N GLU A 31 5.22 13.56 18.69
CA GLU A 31 6.21 14.40 18.01
C GLU A 31 6.53 13.92 16.59
N GLU A 32 6.69 12.60 16.41
CA GLU A 32 6.93 11.96 15.12
C GLU A 32 5.74 12.09 14.15
N ALA A 33 4.54 12.41 14.62
CA ALA A 33 3.35 12.58 13.80
C ALA A 33 3.08 14.05 13.42
N ARG A 34 3.94 15.00 13.84
CA ARG A 34 3.70 16.44 13.64
C ARG A 34 4.12 16.95 12.28
N THR A 35 5.25 16.47 11.76
CA THR A 35 5.79 16.88 10.47
C THR A 35 6.40 15.68 9.74
N PRO A 36 6.46 15.71 8.40
CA PRO A 36 7.06 14.64 7.64
C PRO A 36 8.55 14.43 7.95
N GLU A 37 9.28 15.48 8.36
CA GLU A 37 10.67 15.37 8.78
C GLU A 37 10.83 14.60 10.11
N ALA A 38 9.96 14.89 11.08
CA ALA A 38 9.96 14.20 12.36
C ALA A 38 9.64 12.72 12.19
N TRP A 39 8.62 12.40 11.37
CA TRP A 39 8.27 11.03 10.99
C TRP A 39 9.42 10.31 10.31
N ALA A 40 10.02 10.93 9.28
CA ALA A 40 11.07 10.31 8.49
C ALA A 40 12.30 10.00 9.35
N ARG A 41 12.66 10.91 10.26
CA ARG A 41 13.78 10.70 11.19
C ARG A 41 13.49 9.57 12.16
N TYR A 42 12.31 9.58 12.78
CA TYR A 42 11.88 8.57 13.73
C TYR A 42 11.91 7.17 13.12
N PHE A 43 11.30 6.98 11.94
CA PHE A 43 11.28 5.69 11.28
C PHE A 43 12.67 5.27 10.81
N ALA A 44 13.50 6.18 10.29
CA ALA A 44 14.87 5.83 9.88
C ALA A 44 15.71 5.28 11.04
N GLU A 45 15.63 5.90 12.22
CA GLU A 45 16.31 5.42 13.43
C GLU A 45 15.79 4.05 13.86
N ARG A 46 14.47 3.88 13.95
CA ARG A 46 13.83 2.62 14.36
C ARG A 46 14.16 1.46 13.42
N ILE A 47 14.14 1.67 12.10
CA ILE A 47 14.50 0.63 11.13
C ILE A 47 15.94 0.17 11.32
N TRP A 48 16.88 1.09 11.54
CA TRP A 48 18.27 0.74 11.83
C TRP A 48 18.46 0.04 13.18
N GLU A 49 17.68 0.42 14.19
CA GLU A 49 17.67 -0.26 15.50
C GLU A 49 17.14 -1.69 15.41
N ASP A 50 16.05 -1.89 14.66
CA ASP A 50 15.42 -3.20 14.48
C ASP A 50 16.24 -4.10 13.54
N PHE A 51 17.00 -3.51 12.60
CA PHE A 51 17.96 -4.22 11.74
C PHE A 51 19.27 -4.56 12.48
N ALA A 52 19.15 -5.34 13.56
CA ALA A 52 20.21 -5.62 14.54
C ALA A 52 21.44 -6.39 14.01
N SER A 53 21.41 -6.87 12.76
CA SER A 53 22.53 -7.57 12.13
C SER A 53 23.70 -6.64 11.81
N GLU A 54 23.43 -5.35 11.56
CA GLU A 54 24.44 -4.39 11.11
C GLU A 54 24.22 -3.01 11.71
N LYS A 55 25.31 -2.34 12.11
CA LYS A 55 25.24 -0.93 12.52
C LYS A 55 25.28 -0.02 11.31
N PRO A 56 24.56 1.11 11.32
CA PRO A 56 24.69 2.12 10.28
C PRO A 56 26.12 2.68 10.26
N ALA A 57 26.68 2.82 9.06
CA ALA A 57 27.86 3.63 8.81
C ALA A 57 27.51 5.13 8.98
N PRO A 58 28.53 6.00 9.17
CA PRO A 58 28.29 7.44 9.30
C PRO A 58 27.45 8.00 8.14
N GLY A 59 26.34 8.66 8.48
CA GLY A 59 25.43 9.28 7.51
C GLY A 59 24.35 8.37 6.93
N GLU A 60 24.37 7.05 7.17
CA GLU A 60 23.34 6.15 6.60
C GLU A 60 21.94 6.40 7.18
N VAL A 61 21.84 6.79 8.44
CA VAL A 61 20.55 7.17 9.06
C VAL A 61 19.99 8.43 8.39
N ASP A 62 20.84 9.43 8.10
CA ASP A 62 20.44 10.67 7.44
C ASP A 62 20.02 10.41 5.98
N LEU A 63 20.72 9.50 5.30
CA LEU A 63 20.39 9.07 3.95
C LEU A 63 19.01 8.43 3.89
N LEU A 64 18.71 7.51 4.81
CA LEU A 64 17.39 6.89 4.93
C LEU A 64 16.32 7.92 5.33
N THR A 65 16.63 8.83 6.27
CA THR A 65 15.71 9.92 6.66
C THR A 65 15.31 10.76 5.45
N ASN A 66 16.28 11.19 4.63
CA ASN A 66 16.00 11.99 3.44
C ASN A 66 15.19 11.21 2.40
N MET A 67 15.44 9.91 2.25
CA MET A 67 14.68 9.04 1.35
C MET A 67 13.22 8.90 1.81
N LEU A 68 13.00 8.60 3.09
CA LEU A 68 11.66 8.49 3.67
C LEU A 68 10.91 9.83 3.58
N LEU A 69 11.56 10.96 3.86
CA LEU A 69 10.98 12.29 3.70
C LEU A 69 10.51 12.55 2.26
N MET A 70 11.31 12.15 1.27
CA MET A 70 10.93 12.28 -0.14
C MET A 70 9.65 11.49 -0.45
N PHE A 71 9.54 10.25 0.04
CA PHE A 71 8.32 9.45 -0.11
C PHE A 71 7.13 10.05 0.65
N ALA A 72 7.33 10.53 1.88
CA ALA A 72 6.27 11.14 2.69
C ALA A 72 5.59 12.33 1.99
N VAL A 73 6.36 13.09 1.21
CA VAL A 73 5.86 14.27 0.48
C VAL A 73 5.30 13.88 -0.89
N ARG A 74 5.96 12.96 -1.62
CA ARG A 74 5.63 12.69 -3.03
C ARG A 74 4.65 11.55 -3.22
N ALA A 75 4.74 10.49 -2.43
CA ALA A 75 3.95 9.29 -2.67
C ALA A 75 2.44 9.56 -2.55
N PRO A 76 1.93 10.29 -1.53
CA PRO A 76 0.49 10.60 -1.45
C PRO A 76 -0.07 11.39 -2.64
N ALA A 77 0.79 12.14 -3.36
CA ALA A 77 0.35 12.90 -4.53
C ALA A 77 0.12 12.04 -5.78
N ALA A 78 0.64 10.81 -5.83
CA ALA A 78 0.46 9.91 -6.97
C ALA A 78 -0.98 9.39 -7.08
N TYR A 79 -1.60 9.10 -5.93
CA TYR A 79 -3.00 8.69 -5.81
C TYR A 79 -3.63 9.44 -4.63
N PRO A 80 -4.11 10.69 -4.83
CA PRO A 80 -4.69 11.48 -3.75
C PRO A 80 -5.86 10.77 -3.08
N GLY A 81 -5.82 10.65 -1.75
CA GLY A 81 -6.86 9.98 -0.95
C GLY A 81 -6.52 8.54 -0.56
N PHE A 82 -5.66 7.86 -1.33
CA PHE A 82 -5.26 6.49 -1.03
C PHE A 82 -4.33 6.48 0.19
N GLU A 83 -4.50 5.48 1.06
CA GLU A 83 -3.50 5.17 2.06
C GLU A 83 -2.21 4.70 1.39
N VAL A 84 -1.06 5.07 1.97
CA VAL A 84 0.26 4.76 1.41
C VAL A 84 1.10 3.98 2.40
N PHE A 85 1.62 2.84 1.94
CA PHE A 85 2.53 1.98 2.67
C PHE A 85 3.84 1.83 1.92
N LEU A 86 4.95 1.83 2.63
CA LEU A 86 6.27 1.60 2.08
C LEU A 86 6.76 0.22 2.48
N HIS A 87 6.99 -0.67 1.52
CA HIS A 87 7.76 -1.91 1.74
C HIS A 87 9.25 -1.59 1.75
N LEU A 88 9.93 -1.89 2.86
CA LEU A 88 11.36 -1.64 3.04
C LEU A 88 12.00 -2.75 3.90
N PRO A 89 12.36 -3.91 3.29
CA PRO A 89 12.89 -5.06 4.03
C PRO A 89 14.30 -4.86 4.56
N HIS A 90 15.04 -3.87 4.02
CA HIS A 90 16.38 -3.52 4.46
C HIS A 90 16.58 -1.99 4.42
N PRO A 91 17.21 -1.36 5.43
CA PRO A 91 17.44 0.09 5.48
C PRO A 91 18.29 0.71 4.35
N ARG A 92 18.88 -0.11 3.46
CA ARG A 92 19.71 0.33 2.32
C ARG A 92 19.01 0.15 0.99
N GLU A 93 17.82 -0.46 0.99
CA GLU A 93 17.02 -0.59 -0.21
C GLU A 93 16.19 0.67 -0.44
N ILE A 94 15.71 0.83 -1.67
CA ILE A 94 14.75 1.88 -2.00
C ILE A 94 13.36 1.36 -1.60
N PRO A 95 12.55 2.12 -0.84
CA PRO A 95 11.18 1.75 -0.55
C PRO A 95 10.33 1.52 -1.80
N LEU A 96 9.43 0.54 -1.73
CA LEU A 96 8.40 0.30 -2.75
C LEU A 96 7.03 0.75 -2.20
N PRO A 97 6.41 1.79 -2.77
CA PRO A 97 5.10 2.24 -2.32
C PRO A 97 3.98 1.29 -2.78
N ALA A 98 3.06 1.00 -1.86
CA ALA A 98 1.76 0.39 -2.12
C ALA A 98 0.66 1.37 -1.72
N TYR A 99 -0.34 1.49 -2.59
CA TYR A 99 -1.48 2.38 -2.42
C TYR A 99 -2.72 1.55 -2.16
N VAL A 100 -3.51 1.90 -1.15
CA VAL A 100 -4.71 1.15 -0.77
C VAL A 100 -5.87 2.10 -0.58
N ASP A 101 -7.02 1.79 -1.16
CA ASP A 101 -8.25 2.56 -0.93
C ASP A 101 -9.51 1.73 -1.19
N LEU A 102 -10.65 2.28 -0.76
CA LEU A 102 -11.98 1.87 -1.17
C LEU A 102 -12.41 2.64 -2.42
N VAL A 103 -13.00 1.92 -3.35
CA VAL A 103 -13.58 2.48 -4.57
C VAL A 103 -15.09 2.26 -4.52
N GLU A 104 -15.83 3.34 -4.79
CA GLU A 104 -17.29 3.29 -4.88
C GLU A 104 -17.72 2.35 -6.01
N ILE A 105 -18.76 1.56 -5.76
CA ILE A 105 -19.31 0.63 -6.76
C ILE A 105 -20.29 1.40 -7.66
N GLU A 106 -20.10 1.30 -8.98
CA GLU A 106 -21.05 1.88 -9.93
C GLU A 106 -22.39 1.11 -9.91
N GLU A 107 -23.51 1.84 -10.00
CA GLU A 107 -24.84 1.25 -9.92
C GLU A 107 -25.08 0.26 -11.09
N GLY A 108 -25.41 -0.99 -10.75
CA GLY A 108 -25.69 -2.05 -11.73
C GLY A 108 -24.44 -2.74 -12.29
N GLU A 109 -23.25 -2.38 -11.83
CA GLU A 109 -22.00 -2.97 -12.29
C GLU A 109 -21.80 -4.39 -11.74
N ASN A 110 -21.50 -5.32 -12.65
CA ASN A 110 -21.18 -6.70 -12.27
C ASN A 110 -19.79 -6.76 -11.60
N ARG A 111 -19.70 -7.52 -10.50
CA ARG A 111 -18.47 -7.74 -9.74
C ARG A 111 -17.28 -8.14 -10.60
N GLU A 112 -17.44 -9.11 -11.50
CA GLU A 112 -16.32 -9.59 -12.31
C GLU A 112 -15.82 -8.49 -13.24
N THR A 113 -16.72 -7.79 -13.92
CA THR A 113 -16.39 -6.65 -14.78
C THR A 113 -15.64 -5.57 -14.00
N ALA A 114 -16.18 -5.14 -12.86
CA ALA A 114 -15.58 -4.11 -12.02
C ALA A 114 -14.16 -4.45 -11.58
N LEU A 115 -13.94 -5.67 -11.05
CA LEU A 115 -12.62 -6.08 -10.59
C LEU A 115 -11.62 -6.17 -11.74
N ARG A 116 -12.05 -6.59 -12.94
CA ARG A 116 -11.19 -6.63 -14.13
C ARG A 116 -10.85 -5.23 -14.63
N GLU A 117 -11.78 -4.28 -14.56
CA GLU A 117 -11.55 -2.88 -14.91
C GLU A 117 -10.57 -2.22 -13.92
N LEU A 118 -10.84 -2.31 -12.61
CA LEU A 118 -9.99 -1.76 -11.55
C LEU A 118 -8.55 -2.28 -11.60
N THR A 119 -8.38 -3.56 -11.92
CA THR A 119 -7.05 -4.21 -12.01
C THR A 119 -6.40 -4.08 -13.39
N HIS A 120 -7.12 -3.54 -14.38
CA HIS A 120 -6.69 -3.48 -15.78
C HIS A 120 -6.35 -4.86 -16.35
N ALA A 121 -7.13 -5.87 -15.98
CA ALA A 121 -6.95 -7.26 -16.37
C ALA A 121 -6.98 -7.49 -17.90
N ASP A 122 -7.71 -6.64 -18.62
CA ASP A 122 -7.90 -6.71 -20.08
C ASP A 122 -7.34 -5.48 -20.82
N ALA A 123 -6.44 -4.72 -20.18
CA ALA A 123 -5.92 -3.49 -20.74
C ALA A 123 -5.13 -3.71 -22.06
N SER A 124 -5.56 -3.03 -23.12
CA SER A 124 -4.97 -3.11 -24.45
C SER A 124 -3.63 -2.36 -24.60
N TYR A 125 -3.30 -1.48 -23.67
CA TYR A 125 -2.05 -0.71 -23.67
C TYR A 125 -0.85 -1.49 -23.11
N THR A 126 -1.07 -2.72 -22.65
CA THR A 126 -0.04 -3.55 -22.03
C THR A 126 0.89 -4.14 -23.09
N VAL A 127 2.17 -4.29 -22.74
CA VAL A 127 3.21 -4.82 -23.63
C VAL A 127 2.94 -6.28 -23.99
N GLU A 128 2.35 -7.01 -23.04
CA GLU A 128 1.86 -8.37 -23.22
C GLU A 128 0.58 -8.58 -22.40
N ARG A 129 -0.11 -9.69 -22.65
CA ARG A 129 -1.35 -10.01 -21.92
C ARG A 129 -1.05 -10.05 -20.41
N PRO A 130 -1.84 -9.32 -19.58
CA PRO A 130 -1.69 -9.38 -18.12
C PRO A 130 -1.83 -10.79 -17.57
N VAL A 131 -1.06 -11.10 -16.53
CA VAL A 131 -1.21 -12.31 -15.74
C VAL A 131 -2.30 -12.07 -14.72
N VAL A 132 -3.42 -12.77 -14.87
CA VAL A 132 -4.61 -12.61 -14.03
C VAL A 132 -4.83 -13.89 -13.24
N GLU A 133 -4.91 -13.76 -11.92
CA GLU A 133 -5.04 -14.88 -11.00
C GLU A 133 -6.11 -14.59 -9.95
N ASP A 134 -6.84 -15.62 -9.55
CA ASP A 134 -7.71 -15.55 -8.38
C ASP A 134 -6.85 -15.37 -7.13
N PHE A 135 -7.23 -14.42 -6.28
CA PHE A 135 -6.51 -14.14 -5.05
C PHE A 135 -7.44 -14.17 -3.83
N HIS A 136 -7.21 -15.13 -2.95
CA HIS A 136 -8.01 -15.29 -1.74
C HIS A 136 -7.49 -14.44 -0.58
N SER A 137 -8.37 -13.58 -0.05
CA SER A 137 -8.20 -12.87 1.21
C SER A 137 -9.09 -13.51 2.29
N PRO A 138 -8.56 -13.80 3.50
CA PRO A 138 -9.36 -14.27 4.63
C PRO A 138 -10.50 -13.32 5.05
N HIS A 139 -10.39 -12.03 4.70
CA HIS A 139 -11.30 -10.98 5.15
C HIS A 139 -12.23 -10.48 4.04
N LEU A 140 -11.79 -10.54 2.79
CA LEU A 140 -12.51 -9.98 1.63
C LEU A 140 -13.01 -11.08 0.66
N GLY A 141 -12.69 -12.35 0.93
CA GLY A 141 -13.01 -13.45 0.04
C GLY A 141 -12.10 -13.49 -1.19
N THR A 142 -12.61 -14.00 -2.32
CA THR A 142 -11.83 -14.13 -3.56
C THR A 142 -11.90 -12.86 -4.40
N GLY A 143 -10.74 -12.29 -4.71
CA GLY A 143 -10.57 -11.17 -5.63
C GLY A 143 -9.65 -11.55 -6.78
N LEU A 144 -9.06 -10.54 -7.42
CA LEU A 144 -8.08 -10.71 -8.49
C LEU A 144 -6.72 -10.17 -8.07
N ARG A 145 -5.66 -10.86 -8.45
CA ARG A 145 -4.29 -10.35 -8.53
C ARG A 145 -3.92 -10.23 -10.00
N VAL A 146 -3.46 -9.06 -10.42
CA VAL A 146 -3.06 -8.79 -11.81
C VAL A 146 -1.67 -8.21 -11.86
N LEU A 147 -0.75 -8.94 -12.49
CA LEU A 147 0.57 -8.46 -12.87
C LEU A 147 0.54 -8.07 -14.35
N ARG A 148 0.99 -6.85 -14.67
CA ARG A 148 1.02 -6.34 -16.04
C ARG A 148 2.32 -5.59 -16.31
N TYR A 149 2.73 -5.61 -17.56
CA TYR A 149 3.82 -4.78 -18.07
C TYR A 149 3.23 -3.76 -19.04
N TYR A 150 3.61 -2.49 -18.89
CA TYR A 150 3.09 -1.41 -19.70
C TYR A 150 4.17 -0.39 -19.98
N GLN A 151 4.04 0.33 -21.08
CA GLN A 151 4.93 1.44 -21.39
C GLN A 151 4.40 2.70 -20.70
N ASP A 152 5.24 3.33 -19.90
CA ASP A 152 4.93 4.63 -19.30
C ASP A 152 4.95 5.71 -20.39
N GLU A 153 3.90 6.54 -20.44
CA GLU A 153 3.72 7.51 -21.54
C GLU A 153 4.74 8.65 -21.49
N ASP A 154 5.21 9.01 -20.29
CA ASP A 154 6.13 10.14 -20.09
C ASP A 154 7.59 9.74 -20.35
N SER A 155 8.02 8.59 -19.82
CA SER A 155 9.41 8.12 -19.91
C SER A 155 9.68 7.20 -21.10
N ASN A 156 8.63 6.62 -21.69
CA ASN A 156 8.72 5.58 -22.72
C ASN A 156 9.43 4.30 -22.20
N GLU A 157 9.64 4.17 -20.88
CA GLU A 157 10.19 2.98 -20.22
C GLU A 157 9.10 1.93 -19.98
N VAL A 158 9.50 0.66 -19.90
CA VAL A 158 8.57 -0.43 -19.55
C VAL A 158 8.49 -0.53 -18.03
N HIS A 159 7.30 -0.32 -17.49
CA HIS A 159 7.00 -0.44 -16.07
C HIS A 159 6.29 -1.76 -15.80
N VAL A 160 6.46 -2.26 -14.58
CA VAL A 160 5.63 -3.32 -14.01
C VAL A 160 4.55 -2.70 -13.15
N GLY A 161 3.34 -3.24 -13.22
CA GLY A 161 2.25 -2.90 -12.34
C GLY A 161 1.66 -4.15 -11.72
N LEU A 162 1.43 -4.11 -10.41
CA LEU A 162 0.75 -5.15 -9.66
C LEU A 162 -0.48 -4.53 -9.00
N ARG A 163 -1.64 -5.12 -9.24
CA ARG A 163 -2.90 -4.68 -8.63
C ARG A 163 -3.62 -5.84 -7.99
N TYR A 164 -4.28 -5.55 -6.88
CA TYR A 164 -5.22 -6.45 -6.26
C TYR A 164 -6.57 -5.77 -6.16
N ALA A 165 -7.65 -6.48 -6.45
CA ALA A 165 -8.99 -5.96 -6.19
C ALA A 165 -9.92 -7.02 -5.62
N TRP A 166 -10.75 -6.62 -4.66
CA TRP A 166 -11.82 -7.43 -4.10
C TRP A 166 -13.10 -6.62 -4.04
N ARG A 167 -14.23 -7.32 -4.11
CA ARG A 167 -15.52 -6.75 -3.74
C ARG A 167 -15.87 -7.19 -2.33
N TYR A 168 -16.02 -6.23 -1.43
CA TYR A 168 -16.58 -6.46 -0.11
C TYR A 168 -18.07 -6.17 -0.12
N GLU A 169 -18.86 -7.11 0.42
CA GLU A 169 -20.31 -6.99 0.54
C GLU A 169 -20.70 -7.53 1.92
N LYS A 170 -21.28 -6.68 2.77
CA LYS A 170 -21.83 -7.08 4.07
C LYS A 170 -23.14 -6.33 4.34
N GLY A 171 -24.25 -7.06 4.30
CA GLY A 171 -25.57 -6.46 4.51
C GLY A 171 -25.92 -5.48 3.38
N THR A 172 -26.08 -4.21 3.71
CA THR A 172 -26.36 -3.12 2.75
C THR A 172 -25.11 -2.33 2.35
N GLU A 173 -23.96 -2.65 2.94
CA GLU A 173 -22.69 -1.98 2.67
C GLU A 173 -21.92 -2.79 1.62
N ALA A 174 -21.40 -2.09 0.61
CA ALA A 174 -20.55 -2.67 -0.40
C ALA A 174 -19.52 -1.64 -0.88
N ALA A 175 -18.30 -2.10 -1.11
CA ALA A 175 -17.22 -1.32 -1.69
C ALA A 175 -16.25 -2.25 -2.41
N ASP A 176 -15.58 -1.74 -3.44
CA ASP A 176 -14.41 -2.41 -3.99
C ASP A 176 -13.16 -1.96 -3.23
N VAL A 177 -12.26 -2.88 -2.95
CA VAL A 177 -10.95 -2.60 -2.35
C VAL A 177 -9.92 -2.70 -3.44
N LEU A 178 -9.05 -1.70 -3.56
CA LEU A 178 -7.99 -1.67 -4.56
C LEU A 178 -6.63 -1.50 -3.89
N ILE A 179 -5.67 -2.34 -4.28
CA ILE A 179 -4.24 -2.16 -3.99
C ILE A 179 -3.50 -1.91 -5.30
N ILE A 180 -2.64 -0.88 -5.34
CA ILE A 180 -1.82 -0.54 -6.49
C ILE A 180 -0.35 -0.51 -6.10
N LEU A 181 0.49 -1.18 -6.88
CA LEU A 181 1.94 -1.04 -6.89
C LEU A 181 2.41 -0.87 -8.33
N ALA A 182 3.43 -0.04 -8.53
CA ALA A 182 4.09 0.11 -9.82
C ALA A 182 5.57 0.47 -9.62
N ASP A 183 6.44 -0.05 -10.49
CA ASP A 183 7.87 0.25 -10.47
C ASP A 183 8.45 0.11 -11.88
N PRO A 184 9.47 0.90 -12.27
CA PRO A 184 10.20 0.68 -13.52
C PRO A 184 11.05 -0.61 -13.48
N ASP A 185 11.43 -1.14 -12.31
CA ASP A 185 12.14 -2.41 -12.18
C ASP A 185 11.18 -3.56 -11.81
N ALA A 186 10.85 -4.36 -12.83
CA ALA A 186 10.10 -5.62 -12.68
C ALA A 186 10.67 -6.53 -11.58
N GLY A 187 12.00 -6.60 -11.46
CA GLY A 187 12.68 -7.42 -10.48
C GLY A 187 12.35 -7.03 -9.04
N ARG A 188 12.07 -5.76 -8.76
CA ARG A 188 11.72 -5.31 -7.40
C ARG A 188 10.36 -5.84 -6.96
N ILE A 189 9.33 -5.69 -7.79
CA ILE A 189 7.99 -6.24 -7.49
C ILE A 189 8.06 -7.76 -7.37
N LEU A 190 8.75 -8.44 -8.30
CA LEU A 190 8.81 -9.91 -8.29
C LEU A 190 9.55 -10.47 -7.06
N ARG A 191 10.61 -9.79 -6.59
CA ARG A 191 11.32 -10.20 -5.36
C ARG A 191 10.50 -9.96 -4.09
N ALA A 192 9.66 -8.92 -4.07
CA ALA A 192 8.80 -8.57 -2.94
C ALA A 192 7.43 -9.27 -2.97
N LEU A 193 7.16 -10.11 -3.98
CA LEU A 193 5.80 -10.62 -4.25
C LEU A 193 5.19 -11.35 -3.05
N ASP A 194 5.98 -12.16 -2.34
CA ASP A 194 5.49 -12.89 -1.15
C ASP A 194 5.09 -11.95 0.00
N ASP A 195 5.88 -10.90 0.24
CA ASP A 195 5.59 -9.89 1.26
C ASP A 195 4.38 -9.03 0.88
N ILE A 196 4.23 -8.69 -0.41
CA ILE A 196 3.08 -7.95 -0.94
C ILE A 196 1.81 -8.79 -0.83
N ASP A 197 1.88 -10.07 -1.20
CA ASP A 197 0.80 -11.03 -1.05
C ASP A 197 0.41 -11.20 0.43
N ALA A 198 1.38 -11.24 1.34
CA ALA A 198 1.13 -11.31 2.78
C ALA A 198 0.42 -10.04 3.29
N PHE A 199 0.91 -8.86 2.89
CA PHE A 199 0.28 -7.57 3.19
C PHE A 199 -1.15 -7.49 2.68
N ALA A 200 -1.37 -7.84 1.40
CA ALA A 200 -2.67 -7.87 0.75
C ALA A 200 -3.70 -8.72 1.50
N ARG A 201 -3.30 -9.86 2.08
CA ARG A 201 -4.18 -10.73 2.88
C ARG A 201 -4.58 -10.15 4.23
N THR A 202 -3.88 -9.12 4.72
CA THR A 202 -4.22 -8.46 5.99
C THR A 202 -5.24 -7.34 5.84
N VAL A 203 -5.47 -6.89 4.59
CA VAL A 203 -6.44 -5.84 4.29
C VAL A 203 -7.84 -6.36 4.61
N ARG A 204 -8.58 -5.58 5.39
CA ARG A 204 -9.94 -5.86 5.85
C ARG A 204 -10.74 -4.57 5.93
N ILE A 205 -12.05 -4.70 5.90
CA ILE A 205 -12.95 -3.56 6.09
C ILE A 205 -13.57 -3.64 7.48
N SER A 206 -13.58 -2.52 8.20
CA SER A 206 -14.32 -2.36 9.45
C SER A 206 -15.41 -1.32 9.26
N PRO A 207 -16.65 -1.60 9.70
CA PRO A 207 -17.60 -0.54 9.99
C PRO A 207 -17.01 0.35 11.10
N ASP A 208 -17.29 1.66 11.04
CA ASP A 208 -16.83 2.66 12.02
C ASP A 208 -17.08 2.25 13.49
N ASP A 209 -18.16 1.51 13.76
CA ASP A 209 -18.58 1.16 15.13
C ASP A 209 -17.66 0.15 15.86
N GLU A 210 -16.68 -0.46 15.17
CA GLU A 210 -15.66 -1.36 15.75
C GLU A 210 -14.25 -0.72 15.75
N ALA A 211 -14.14 0.61 15.77
CA ALA A 211 -12.87 1.32 15.69
C ALA A 211 -11.86 1.00 16.82
N ASP A 212 -12.28 0.63 18.03
CA ASP A 212 -11.40 0.70 19.22
C ASP A 212 -11.01 -0.62 19.91
N ASP A 213 -11.48 -1.79 19.46
CA ASP A 213 -11.24 -3.04 20.22
C ASP A 213 -10.01 -3.86 19.82
N TRP A 214 -9.17 -3.39 18.87
CA TRP A 214 -7.89 -4.06 18.61
C TRP A 214 -6.76 -3.46 19.45
N LYS A 215 -6.59 -3.98 20.66
CA LYS A 215 -5.30 -3.91 21.35
C LYS A 215 -4.30 -4.79 20.61
N ALA A 216 -3.16 -4.20 20.26
CA ALA A 216 -1.94 -4.90 19.88
C ALA A 216 -1.75 -6.12 20.80
N GLY A 217 -1.89 -7.30 20.23
CA GLY A 217 -1.83 -8.56 20.97
C GLY A 217 -0.41 -9.06 21.04
N GLY A 218 0.26 -8.78 22.17
CA GLY A 218 1.32 -9.62 22.77
C GLY A 218 2.74 -9.41 22.27
#